data_AF-G0L0I7-F1
#
_entry.id   AF-G0L0I7-F1
#
_cell.length_a   1.000
_cell.length_b   1.000
_cell.length_c   1.000
_cell.angle_alpha   90.00
_cell.angle_beta   90.00
_cell.angle_gamma   90.00
#
_symmetry.space_group_name_H-M   'P 1'
#
loop_
_entity.id
_entity.type
_entity.pdbx_description
1 polymer ?
#
loop_
_entity_poly.entity_id
_entity_poly.type
_entity_poly.pdbx_seq_one_letter_code
_entity_poly.pdbx_strand_id
1 'polypeptide(L)'
;MSEKDKIFDKDFWSMMKYFGIFILIICFLPFLFTLKLDWLNFTKTGQIGDTIGGTMTPFIAIAAALLTFLAFWVQYKANQKQTLQFKKQANDVTIERFENKFYEAIRLHRENTNEIEISKISLPNYYKGRKVFISMFSEFRFCYAKTKEFIEEYNEKETGFDIKDEKAIINIAYHIFFMGIGRNSDSLIVKSLAGVCHQEFIIALIKNLNTIKEKRRDAKKPIKFEVKLKDNPNVLEYEPDYIPFGGHISRLGHYFRHLYQSVKIISEQDDEVFDKEMKRSYAKTLRAQLSDYEQLLLFYNVNSSLGNAWVNGKVNFIKEYRMIKNMPIPLADFGIKPNEIYNSEITYWKSQNKSFFEWDERTHNG
;
A
#
# COMPACT_ATOMS: atom_id res chain seq x y z
N MET A 1 1.34 12.62 -29.34
CA MET A 1 1.76 11.68 -30.40
C MET A 1 2.67 12.47 -31.33
N SER A 2 3.97 12.19 -31.30
CA SER A 2 4.96 12.92 -32.09
C SER A 2 4.69 12.69 -33.59
N GLU A 3 5.03 13.64 -34.45
CA GLU A 3 4.84 13.52 -35.90
C GLU A 3 5.55 12.29 -36.49
N LYS A 4 6.61 11.81 -35.81
CA LYS A 4 7.35 10.58 -36.14
C LYS A 4 6.55 9.28 -35.90
N ASP A 5 5.53 9.30 -35.06
CA ASP A 5 4.75 8.10 -34.66
C ASP A 5 3.60 7.75 -35.63
N LYS A 6 3.37 8.60 -36.65
CA LYS A 6 2.36 8.37 -37.68
C LYS A 6 2.87 7.35 -38.69
N ILE A 7 2.04 6.34 -39.02
CA ILE A 7 2.39 5.31 -40.01
C ILE A 7 2.75 5.96 -41.35
N PHE A 8 2.00 6.99 -41.75
CA PHE A 8 2.28 7.84 -42.91
C PHE A 8 2.97 9.13 -42.46
N ASP A 9 4.26 9.02 -42.15
CA ASP A 9 5.09 10.17 -41.80
C ASP A 9 5.57 10.92 -43.06
N LYS A 10 6.30 12.02 -42.83
CA LYS A 10 6.87 12.85 -43.90
C LYS A 10 7.80 12.05 -44.81
N ASP A 11 8.51 11.06 -44.26
CA ASP A 11 9.47 10.23 -44.99
C ASP A 11 8.74 9.26 -45.93
N PHE A 12 7.64 8.65 -45.48
CA PHE A 12 6.76 7.84 -46.32
C PHE A 12 6.22 8.64 -47.52
N TRP A 13 5.69 9.85 -47.29
CA TRP A 13 5.18 10.69 -48.36
C TRP A 13 6.27 11.19 -49.31
N SER A 14 7.48 11.43 -48.81
CA SER A 14 8.64 11.76 -49.63
C SER A 14 9.00 10.60 -50.56
N MET A 15 9.08 9.38 -50.02
CA MET A 15 9.37 8.17 -50.78
C MET A 15 8.31 7.86 -51.83
N MET A 16 7.02 8.04 -51.50
CA MET A 16 5.91 7.89 -52.45
C MET A 16 5.97 8.90 -53.60
N LYS A 17 6.40 10.14 -53.34
CA LYS A 17 6.59 11.15 -54.40
C LYS A 17 7.69 10.74 -55.37
N TYR A 18 8.86 10.33 -54.86
CA TYR A 18 9.96 9.86 -55.71
C TYR A 18 9.59 8.61 -56.50
N PHE A 19 8.85 7.69 -55.88
CA PHE A 19 8.34 6.51 -56.56
C PHE A 19 7.35 6.85 -57.70
N GLY A 20 6.44 7.80 -57.46
CA GLY A 20 5.54 8.31 -58.51
C GLY A 20 6.28 8.93 -59.69
N ILE A 21 7.31 9.75 -59.42
CA ILE A 21 8.18 10.33 -60.46
C ILE A 21 8.90 9.22 -61.24
N PHE A 22 9.40 8.19 -60.56
CA PHE A 22 10.07 7.05 -61.19
C PHE A 22 9.15 6.26 -62.12
N ILE A 23 7.90 5.99 -61.71
CA ILE A 23 6.90 5.36 -62.60
C ILE A 23 6.63 6.23 -63.82
N LEU A 24 6.43 7.54 -63.65
CA LEU A 24 6.17 8.45 -64.76
C LEU A 24 7.31 8.44 -65.79
N ILE A 25 8.56 8.39 -65.33
CA ILE A 25 9.74 8.24 -66.20
C ILE A 25 9.69 6.91 -66.95
N ILE A 26 9.40 5.79 -66.27
CA ILE A 26 9.27 4.47 -66.91
C ILE A 26 8.17 4.47 -67.97
N CYS A 27 7.00 5.05 -67.67
CA CYS A 27 5.90 5.14 -68.63
C CYS A 27 6.22 6.04 -69.84
N PHE A 28 7.16 6.98 -69.70
CA PHE A 28 7.61 7.87 -70.78
C PHE A 28 8.68 7.25 -71.69
N LEU A 29 9.43 6.23 -71.21
CA LEU A 29 10.48 5.56 -71.98
C LEU A 29 9.99 4.92 -73.29
N PRO A 30 8.84 4.22 -73.35
CA PRO A 30 8.31 3.68 -74.62
C PRO A 30 8.05 4.77 -75.66
N PHE A 31 7.54 5.94 -75.25
CA PHE A 31 7.34 7.08 -76.14
C PHE A 31 8.69 7.60 -76.66
N LEU A 32 9.69 7.73 -75.78
CA LEU A 32 11.04 8.15 -76.16
C LEU A 32 11.69 7.17 -77.16
N PHE A 33 11.54 5.87 -76.94
CA PHE A 33 12.11 4.82 -77.80
C PHE A 33 11.33 4.58 -79.10
N THR A 34 10.13 5.14 -79.24
CA THR A 34 9.31 5.06 -80.46
C THR A 34 9.31 6.37 -81.27
N LEU A 35 10.02 7.41 -80.82
CA LEU A 35 10.28 8.60 -81.62
C LEU A 35 11.07 8.20 -82.88
N LYS A 36 10.48 8.46 -84.06
CA LYS A 36 11.08 8.15 -85.36
C LYS A 36 12.44 8.84 -85.49
N LEU A 37 13.53 8.08 -85.42
CA LEU A 37 14.80 8.45 -86.03
C LEU A 37 14.77 7.98 -87.49
N ASP A 38 15.14 8.85 -88.44
CA ASP A 38 15.01 8.71 -89.89
C ASP A 38 15.74 7.51 -90.55
N TRP A 39 16.29 6.58 -89.76
CA TRP A 39 17.02 5.38 -90.22
C TRP A 39 16.43 4.04 -89.72
N LEU A 40 15.27 4.05 -89.03
CA LEU A 40 14.59 2.84 -88.54
C LEU A 40 13.14 2.77 -89.05
N ASN A 41 12.84 1.75 -89.88
CA ASN A 41 11.56 1.59 -90.58
C ASN A 41 10.67 0.55 -89.86
N PHE A 42 9.45 0.95 -89.46
CA PHE A 42 8.60 0.23 -88.50
C PHE A 42 7.50 -0.65 -89.12
N THR A 43 7.77 -1.27 -90.26
CA THR A 43 6.78 -2.08 -91.01
C THR A 43 6.56 -3.50 -90.44
N LYS A 44 7.27 -3.89 -89.35
CA LYS A 44 7.11 -5.16 -88.61
C LYS A 44 6.81 -4.90 -87.13
N THR A 45 5.56 -4.66 -86.79
CA THR A 45 5.12 -4.23 -85.44
C THR A 45 5.33 -5.26 -84.32
N GLY A 46 5.53 -6.54 -84.63
CA GLY A 46 5.86 -7.58 -83.65
C GLY A 46 7.21 -7.37 -82.96
N GLN A 47 8.24 -6.95 -83.69
CA GLN A 47 9.59 -6.71 -83.15
C GLN A 47 9.64 -5.52 -82.19
N ILE A 48 8.73 -4.55 -82.36
CA ILE A 48 8.57 -3.42 -81.44
C ILE A 48 7.97 -3.93 -80.13
N GLY A 49 6.95 -4.79 -80.19
CA GLY A 49 6.36 -5.43 -79.02
C GLY A 49 7.39 -6.24 -78.22
N ASP A 50 8.24 -7.01 -78.90
CA ASP A 50 9.31 -7.80 -78.27
C ASP A 50 10.39 -6.91 -77.62
N THR A 51 10.75 -5.80 -78.26
CA THR A 51 11.73 -4.84 -77.73
C THR A 51 11.17 -4.08 -76.52
N ILE A 52 9.91 -3.63 -76.60
CA ILE A 52 9.23 -2.99 -75.47
C ILE A 52 9.08 -3.99 -74.32
N GLY A 53 8.63 -5.22 -74.58
CA GLY A 53 8.53 -6.26 -73.55
C GLY A 53 9.87 -6.59 -72.90
N GLY A 54 10.93 -6.77 -73.69
CA GLY A 54 12.28 -7.07 -73.20
C GLY A 54 12.91 -5.95 -72.39
N THR A 55 12.72 -4.70 -72.81
CA THR A 55 13.28 -3.51 -72.12
C THR A 55 12.45 -3.08 -70.92
N MET A 56 11.12 -3.23 -70.94
CA MET A 56 10.22 -2.77 -69.87
C MET A 56 10.16 -3.73 -68.68
N THR A 57 10.34 -5.03 -68.91
CA THR A 57 10.25 -6.05 -67.85
C THR A 57 11.18 -5.77 -66.65
N PRO A 58 12.48 -5.42 -66.83
CA PRO A 58 13.35 -5.04 -65.71
C PRO A 58 12.85 -3.81 -64.94
N PHE A 59 12.32 -2.80 -65.63
CA PHE A 59 11.79 -1.58 -64.97
C PHE A 59 10.53 -1.86 -64.16
N ILE A 60 9.61 -2.67 -64.70
CA ILE A 60 8.43 -3.13 -63.99
C ILE A 60 8.84 -3.96 -62.76
N ALA A 61 9.85 -4.83 -62.90
CA ALA A 61 10.38 -5.63 -61.79
C ALA A 61 10.99 -4.74 -60.68
N ILE A 62 11.75 -3.70 -61.03
CA ILE A 62 12.29 -2.73 -60.06
C ILE A 62 11.15 -1.97 -59.37
N ALA A 63 10.14 -1.51 -60.12
CA ALA A 63 8.99 -0.82 -59.55
C ALA A 63 8.21 -1.73 -58.59
N ALA A 64 8.00 -3.01 -58.96
CA ALA A 64 7.37 -4.02 -58.11
C ALA A 64 8.20 -4.31 -56.85
N ALA A 65 9.52 -4.39 -56.96
CA ALA A 65 10.42 -4.57 -55.82
C ALA A 65 10.36 -3.37 -54.85
N LEU A 66 10.33 -2.14 -55.37
CA LEU A 66 10.20 -0.92 -54.55
C LEU A 66 8.84 -0.85 -53.85
N LEU A 67 7.74 -1.18 -54.53
CA LEU A 67 6.41 -1.29 -53.91
C LEU A 67 6.37 -2.36 -52.82
N THR A 68 7.02 -3.49 -53.07
CA THR A 68 7.10 -4.59 -52.11
C THR A 68 7.90 -4.16 -50.87
N PHE A 69 9.04 -3.48 -51.06
CA PHE A 69 9.82 -2.91 -49.96
C PHE A 69 9.01 -1.88 -49.16
N LEU A 70 8.29 -0.98 -49.85
CA LEU A 70 7.40 0.00 -49.22
C LEU A 70 6.32 -0.67 -48.36
N ALA A 71 5.69 -1.72 -48.87
CA ALA A 71 4.70 -2.50 -48.14
C ALA A 71 5.30 -3.13 -46.88
N PHE A 72 6.48 -3.75 -46.99
CA PHE A 72 7.19 -4.31 -45.84
C PHE A 72 7.63 -3.24 -44.82
N TRP A 73 8.03 -2.06 -45.27
CA TRP A 73 8.39 -0.94 -44.39
C TRP A 73 7.19 -0.46 -43.57
N VAL A 74 6.03 -0.27 -44.22
CA VAL A 74 4.78 0.09 -43.54
C VAL A 74 4.38 -1.00 -42.55
N GLN A 75 4.48 -2.27 -42.94
CA GLN A 75 4.20 -3.40 -42.06
C GLN A 75 5.15 -3.45 -40.86
N TYR A 76 6.45 -3.21 -41.06
CA TYR A 76 7.44 -3.13 -39.99
C TYR A 76 7.09 -2.03 -38.99
N LYS A 77 6.75 -0.83 -39.47
CA LYS A 77 6.33 0.30 -38.62
C LYS A 77 5.02 0.00 -37.87
N ALA A 78 4.05 -0.64 -38.54
CA ALA A 78 2.81 -1.08 -37.91
C ALA A 78 3.07 -2.10 -36.79
N ASN A 79 3.95 -3.07 -37.02
CA ASN A 79 4.35 -4.07 -36.02
C ASN A 79 5.01 -3.43 -34.79
N GLN A 80 5.92 -2.47 -34.97
CA GLN A 80 6.52 -1.74 -33.84
C GLN A 80 5.47 -1.03 -32.98
N LYS A 81 4.52 -0.33 -33.62
CA LYS A 81 3.42 0.34 -32.92
C LYS A 81 2.52 -0.66 -32.20
N GLN A 82 2.26 -1.80 -32.83
CA GLN A 82 1.48 -2.87 -32.24
C GLN A 82 2.17 -3.45 -30.99
N THR A 83 3.49 -3.65 -31.02
CA THR A 83 4.27 -4.09 -29.83
C THR A 83 4.16 -3.08 -28.69
N LEU A 84 4.25 -1.78 -28.97
CA LEU A 84 4.08 -0.74 -27.95
C LEU A 84 2.66 -0.74 -27.37
N GLN A 85 1.65 -0.89 -28.21
CA GLN A 85 0.26 -1.01 -27.77
C GLN A 85 0.04 -2.26 -26.91
N PHE A 86 0.61 -3.41 -27.28
CA PHE A 86 0.54 -4.63 -26.48
C PHE A 86 1.21 -4.47 -25.13
N LYS A 87 2.38 -3.81 -25.05
CA LYS A 87 3.03 -3.53 -23.77
C LYS A 87 2.15 -2.65 -22.89
N LYS A 88 1.57 -1.58 -23.45
CA LYS A 88 0.64 -0.70 -22.71
C LYS A 88 -0.58 -1.48 -22.21
N GLN A 89 -1.20 -2.28 -23.07
CA GLN A 89 -2.35 -3.10 -22.72
C GLN A 89 -2.02 -4.13 -21.63
N ALA A 90 -0.84 -4.75 -21.67
CA ALA A 90 -0.39 -5.67 -20.62
C ALA A 90 -0.24 -4.96 -19.27
N ASN A 91 0.27 -3.72 -19.25
CA ASN A 91 0.36 -2.90 -18.04
C ASN A 91 -1.03 -2.52 -17.52
N ASP A 92 -1.93 -2.06 -18.40
CA ASP A 92 -3.31 -1.69 -18.03
C ASP A 92 -4.06 -2.88 -17.41
N VAL A 93 -3.94 -4.08 -18.01
CA VAL A 93 -4.51 -5.33 -17.45
C VAL A 93 -3.88 -5.71 -16.11
N THR A 94 -2.59 -5.45 -15.93
CA THR A 94 -1.90 -5.68 -14.64
C THR A 94 -2.45 -4.77 -13.56
N ILE A 95 -2.66 -3.48 -13.87
CA ILE A 95 -3.29 -2.51 -12.97
C ILE A 95 -4.71 -2.95 -12.60
N GLU A 96 -5.54 -3.29 -13.58
CA GLU A 96 -6.92 -3.73 -13.35
C GLU A 96 -7.00 -4.97 -12.46
N ARG A 97 -6.14 -5.98 -12.70
CA ARG A 97 -6.06 -7.19 -11.86
C ARG A 97 -5.65 -6.87 -10.44
N PHE A 98 -4.73 -5.94 -10.26
CA PHE A 98 -4.32 -5.47 -8.94
C PHE A 98 -5.48 -4.73 -8.25
N GLU A 99 -6.13 -3.78 -8.93
CA GLU A 99 -7.24 -2.99 -8.38
C GLU A 99 -8.37 -3.90 -7.90
N ASN A 100 -8.73 -4.91 -8.68
CA ASN A 100 -9.71 -5.92 -8.27
C ASN A 100 -9.30 -6.61 -6.96
N LYS A 101 -8.06 -7.09 -6.84
CA LYS A 101 -7.56 -7.71 -5.60
C LYS A 101 -7.51 -6.72 -4.43
N PHE A 102 -7.15 -5.47 -4.70
CA PHE A 102 -7.03 -4.41 -3.71
C PHE A 102 -8.41 -4.02 -3.13
N TYR A 103 -9.42 -3.81 -3.98
CA TYR A 103 -10.77 -3.49 -3.52
C TYR A 103 -11.42 -4.65 -2.79
N GLU A 104 -11.14 -5.90 -3.19
CA GLU A 104 -11.53 -7.09 -2.45
C GLU A 104 -10.87 -7.14 -1.06
N ALA A 105 -9.58 -6.83 -0.97
CA ALA A 105 -8.88 -6.76 0.31
C ALA A 105 -9.46 -5.66 1.22
N ILE A 106 -9.86 -4.50 0.67
CA ILE A 106 -10.57 -3.46 1.42
C ILE A 106 -11.92 -3.98 1.91
N ARG A 107 -12.69 -4.67 1.07
CA ARG A 107 -14.00 -5.23 1.43
C ARG A 107 -13.87 -6.20 2.60
N LEU A 108 -12.98 -7.17 2.49
CA LEU A 108 -12.69 -8.14 3.56
C LEU A 108 -12.22 -7.46 4.85
N HIS A 109 -11.43 -6.39 4.75
CA HIS A 109 -11.02 -5.62 5.92
C HIS A 109 -12.20 -4.91 6.60
N ARG A 110 -13.13 -4.34 5.83
CA ARG A 110 -14.35 -3.73 6.37
C ARG A 110 -15.28 -4.77 7.01
N GLU A 111 -15.37 -5.96 6.43
CA GLU A 111 -16.11 -7.09 7.00
C GLU A 111 -15.54 -7.48 8.36
N ASN A 112 -14.22 -7.67 8.47
CA ASN A 112 -13.56 -7.89 9.76
C ASN A 112 -13.94 -6.80 10.79
N THR A 113 -13.90 -5.52 10.42
CA THR A 113 -14.31 -4.43 11.31
C THR A 113 -15.76 -4.60 11.76
N ASN A 114 -16.67 -4.90 10.84
CA ASN A 114 -18.11 -5.00 11.11
C ASN A 114 -18.50 -6.23 11.96
N GLU A 115 -17.73 -7.32 11.86
CA GLU A 115 -17.93 -8.55 12.61
C GLU A 115 -17.39 -8.50 14.04
N ILE A 116 -16.44 -7.59 14.32
CA ILE A 116 -15.90 -7.45 15.66
C ILE A 116 -16.98 -6.99 16.64
N GLU A 117 -17.16 -7.77 17.70
CA GLU A 117 -18.06 -7.48 18.80
C GLU A 117 -17.46 -7.80 20.19
N ILE A 118 -17.95 -7.08 21.19
CA ILE A 118 -17.67 -7.31 22.62
C ILE A 118 -18.98 -7.22 23.40
N SER A 119 -19.34 -8.33 24.06
CA SER A 119 -20.50 -8.40 24.94
C SER A 119 -20.26 -7.61 26.22
N LYS A 120 -21.28 -6.84 26.64
CA LYS A 120 -21.29 -6.17 27.94
C LYS A 120 -21.73 -7.15 29.03
N ILE A 121 -21.25 -6.94 30.26
CA ILE A 121 -21.64 -7.79 31.40
C ILE A 121 -23.03 -7.41 31.91
N SER A 122 -23.27 -6.11 32.07
CA SER A 122 -24.43 -5.59 32.81
C SER A 122 -25.61 -5.22 31.93
N LEU A 123 -25.48 -5.31 30.60
CA LEU A 123 -26.47 -4.87 29.62
C LEU A 123 -26.63 -5.95 28.54
N PRO A 124 -27.85 -6.16 27.99
CA PRO A 124 -28.08 -7.14 26.92
C PRO A 124 -27.45 -6.73 25.57
N ASN A 125 -26.82 -5.55 25.51
CA ASN A 125 -26.23 -5.00 24.30
C ASN A 125 -24.74 -5.33 24.20
N TYR A 126 -24.20 -5.19 23.00
CA TYR A 126 -22.79 -5.40 22.69
C TYR A 126 -22.22 -4.13 22.04
N TYR A 127 -20.90 -3.94 22.17
CA TYR A 127 -20.20 -3.05 21.25
C TYR A 127 -20.02 -3.77 19.92
N LYS A 128 -20.22 -3.08 18.80
CA LYS A 128 -20.04 -3.62 17.45
C LYS A 128 -19.26 -2.65 16.58
N GLY A 129 -18.51 -3.19 15.62
CA GLY A 129 -17.91 -2.37 14.58
C GLY A 129 -16.84 -1.44 15.13
N ARG A 130 -16.79 -0.22 14.58
CA ARG A 130 -15.83 0.82 14.98
C ARG A 130 -15.90 1.20 16.46
N LYS A 131 -17.07 1.08 17.11
CA LYS A 131 -17.22 1.39 18.55
C LYS A 131 -16.39 0.47 19.43
N VAL A 132 -16.08 -0.75 18.98
CA VAL A 132 -15.24 -1.70 19.72
C VAL A 132 -13.81 -1.19 19.87
N PHE A 133 -13.27 -0.48 18.86
CA PHE A 133 -11.92 0.08 18.92
C PHE A 133 -11.79 1.19 19.95
N ILE A 134 -12.86 1.95 20.21
CA ILE A 134 -12.91 2.94 21.30
C ILE A 134 -12.78 2.23 22.64
N SER A 135 -13.61 1.20 22.86
CA SER A 135 -13.59 0.40 24.09
C SER A 135 -12.23 -0.27 24.32
N MET A 136 -11.68 -0.89 23.28
CA MET A 136 -10.35 -1.52 23.28
C MET A 136 -9.24 -0.52 23.60
N PHE A 137 -9.30 0.68 23.02
CA PHE A 137 -8.34 1.74 23.31
C PHE A 137 -8.40 2.19 24.78
N SER A 138 -9.60 2.41 25.31
CA SER A 138 -9.77 2.76 26.73
C SER A 138 -9.26 1.65 27.67
N GLU A 139 -9.51 0.39 27.33
CA GLU A 139 -8.95 -0.74 28.08
C GLU A 139 -7.43 -0.80 27.99
N PHE A 140 -6.85 -0.58 26.81
CA PHE A 140 -5.40 -0.58 26.66
C PHE A 140 -4.74 0.56 27.45
N ARG A 141 -5.32 1.77 27.40
CA ARG A 141 -4.90 2.92 28.22
C ARG A 141 -4.95 2.59 29.72
N PHE A 142 -6.02 1.94 30.18
CA PHE A 142 -6.13 1.45 31.56
C PHE A 142 -5.09 0.36 31.88
N CYS A 143 -4.85 -0.57 30.96
CA CYS A 143 -3.88 -1.65 31.13
C CYS A 143 -2.45 -1.12 31.26
N TYR A 144 -2.07 -0.16 30.42
CA TYR A 144 -0.79 0.53 30.55
C TYR A 144 -0.70 1.26 31.90
N ALA A 145 -1.73 2.01 32.29
CA ALA A 145 -1.70 2.78 33.54
C ALA A 145 -1.55 1.86 34.77
N LYS A 146 -2.28 0.74 34.83
CA LYS A 146 -2.13 -0.25 35.91
C LYS A 146 -0.80 -1.00 35.87
N THR A 147 -0.24 -1.22 34.68
CA THR A 147 1.10 -1.78 34.54
C THR A 147 2.15 -0.82 35.12
N LYS A 148 2.04 0.48 34.81
CA LYS A 148 2.95 1.52 35.33
C LYS A 148 2.80 1.71 36.84
N GLU A 149 1.57 1.78 37.36
CA GLU A 149 1.30 1.83 38.80
C GLU A 149 1.95 0.64 39.54
N PHE A 150 1.81 -0.59 39.00
CA PHE A 150 2.45 -1.77 39.58
C PHE A 150 3.98 -1.68 39.56
N ILE A 151 4.58 -1.23 38.45
CA ILE A 151 6.04 -1.04 38.33
C ILE A 151 6.56 -0.04 39.38
N GLU A 152 5.84 1.06 39.60
CA GLU A 152 6.21 2.09 40.58
C GLU A 152 6.23 1.60 42.03
N GLU A 153 5.53 0.49 42.32
CA GLU A 153 5.47 -0.16 43.64
C GLU A 153 6.36 -1.41 43.74
N TYR A 154 6.88 -1.89 42.61
CA TYR A 154 7.69 -3.11 42.53
C TYR A 154 9.19 -2.84 42.71
N ASN A 155 9.97 -3.88 43.05
CA ASN A 155 11.41 -3.76 43.14
C ASN A 155 12.03 -3.61 41.74
N GLU A 156 12.58 -2.43 41.42
CA GLU A 156 13.19 -2.10 40.13
C GLU A 156 14.24 -3.14 39.70
N LYS A 157 15.03 -3.69 40.63
CA LYS A 157 16.06 -4.70 40.30
C LYS A 157 15.48 -6.04 39.85
N GLU A 158 14.22 -6.30 40.17
CA GLU A 158 13.53 -7.55 39.87
C GLU A 158 12.69 -7.47 38.59
N THR A 159 12.53 -6.29 37.97
CA THR A 159 11.74 -6.14 36.73
C THR A 159 12.44 -6.76 35.52
N GLY A 160 13.77 -6.70 35.47
CA GLY A 160 14.57 -7.17 34.34
C GLY A 160 14.64 -6.20 33.15
N PHE A 161 14.24 -4.94 33.33
CA PHE A 161 14.37 -3.87 32.32
C PHE A 161 14.47 -2.49 32.99
N ASP A 162 14.90 -1.47 32.24
CA ASP A 162 14.89 -0.08 32.71
C ASP A 162 13.44 0.42 32.84
N ILE A 163 13.00 0.72 34.06
CA ILE A 163 11.63 1.17 34.34
C ILE A 163 11.32 2.55 33.73
N LYS A 164 12.32 3.29 33.25
CA LYS A 164 12.13 4.54 32.49
C LYS A 164 11.93 4.30 31.00
N ASP A 165 12.14 3.08 30.51
CA ASP A 165 11.86 2.72 29.12
C ASP A 165 10.35 2.56 28.90
N GLU A 166 9.71 3.68 28.54
CA GLU A 166 8.29 3.73 28.21
C GLU A 166 7.90 2.78 27.08
N LYS A 167 8.82 2.46 26.16
CA LYS A 167 8.56 1.52 25.08
C LYS A 167 8.50 0.08 25.59
N ALA A 168 9.36 -0.28 26.56
CA ALA A 168 9.29 -1.57 27.24
C ALA A 168 7.96 -1.73 28.01
N ILE A 169 7.52 -0.68 28.73
CA ILE A 169 6.24 -0.70 29.45
C ILE A 169 5.07 -0.85 28.48
N ILE A 170 5.04 -0.08 27.39
CA ILE A 170 4.03 -0.20 26.33
C ILE A 170 4.03 -1.61 25.75
N ASN A 171 5.20 -2.18 25.49
CA ASN A 171 5.30 -3.54 24.98
C ASN A 171 4.66 -4.54 25.97
N ILE A 172 5.04 -4.52 27.24
CA ILE A 172 4.49 -5.42 28.28
C ILE A 172 2.97 -5.27 28.37
N ALA A 173 2.47 -4.03 28.54
CA ALA A 173 1.05 -3.76 28.64
C ALA A 173 0.28 -4.21 27.39
N TYR A 174 0.85 -4.01 26.19
CA TYR A 174 0.20 -4.38 24.94
C TYR A 174 0.12 -5.89 24.77
N HIS A 175 1.13 -6.66 25.21
CA HIS A 175 1.06 -8.13 25.23
C HIS A 175 -0.05 -8.63 26.15
N ILE A 176 -0.18 -8.06 27.35
CA ILE A 176 -1.25 -8.40 28.30
C ILE A 176 -2.64 -8.06 27.72
N PHE A 177 -2.80 -6.84 27.20
CA PHE A 177 -4.03 -6.40 26.54
C PHE A 177 -4.42 -7.28 25.35
N PHE A 178 -3.44 -7.63 24.51
CA PHE A 178 -3.69 -8.40 23.29
C PHE A 178 -3.99 -9.87 23.58
N MET A 179 -3.22 -10.54 24.44
CA MET A 179 -3.38 -11.97 24.71
C MET A 179 -4.44 -12.27 25.77
N GLY A 180 -4.65 -11.32 26.69
CA GLY A 180 -5.56 -11.47 27.82
C GLY A 180 -4.98 -12.31 28.95
N ILE A 181 -5.50 -12.11 30.16
CA ILE A 181 -5.10 -12.87 31.35
C ILE A 181 -6.02 -14.08 31.51
N GLY A 182 -5.45 -15.25 31.77
CA GLY A 182 -6.19 -16.47 32.05
C GLY A 182 -5.34 -17.72 31.84
N ARG A 183 -5.79 -18.85 32.39
CA ARG A 183 -5.01 -20.11 32.48
C ARG A 183 -4.24 -20.49 31.22
N ASN A 184 -4.83 -20.32 30.03
CA ASN A 184 -4.18 -20.67 28.76
C ASN A 184 -3.30 -19.53 28.21
N SER A 185 -3.70 -18.28 28.44
CA SER A 185 -3.03 -17.09 27.88
C SER A 185 -1.83 -16.62 28.71
N ASP A 186 -1.80 -16.89 30.02
CA ASP A 186 -0.70 -16.46 30.89
C ASP A 186 0.64 -17.02 30.41
N SER A 187 0.65 -18.28 29.98
CA SER A 187 1.84 -18.91 29.40
C SER A 187 2.27 -18.27 28.08
N LEU A 188 1.34 -17.73 27.29
CA LEU A 188 1.63 -17.04 26.04
C LEU A 188 2.28 -15.69 26.32
N ILE A 189 1.76 -14.93 27.30
CA ILE A 189 2.31 -13.64 27.71
C ILE A 189 3.74 -13.80 28.23
N VAL A 190 3.96 -14.77 29.13
CA VAL A 190 5.30 -15.04 29.69
C VAL A 190 6.29 -15.40 28.59
N LYS A 191 5.90 -16.26 27.64
CA LYS A 191 6.76 -16.66 26.52
C LYS A 191 7.03 -15.51 25.55
N SER A 192 6.04 -14.67 25.26
CA SER A 192 6.17 -13.58 24.29
C SER A 192 7.00 -12.40 24.81
N LEU A 193 7.15 -12.29 26.13
CA LEU A 193 7.98 -11.30 26.82
C LEU A 193 9.30 -11.87 27.33
N ALA A 194 9.64 -13.11 26.97
CA ALA A 194 10.93 -13.70 27.31
C ALA A 194 12.08 -12.85 26.76
N GLY A 195 13.02 -12.47 27.64
CA GLY A 195 14.14 -11.59 27.30
C GLY A 195 13.82 -10.10 27.30
N VAL A 196 12.55 -9.71 27.52
CA VAL A 196 12.15 -8.30 27.70
C VAL A 196 12.17 -7.93 29.19
N CYS A 197 11.77 -8.85 30.05
CA CYS A 197 11.66 -8.64 31.50
C CYS A 197 11.77 -9.99 32.22
N HIS A 198 11.95 -9.95 33.54
CA HIS A 198 12.02 -11.17 34.35
C HIS A 198 10.65 -11.85 34.45
N GLN A 199 10.67 -13.18 34.50
CA GLN A 199 9.45 -14.00 34.51
C GLN A 199 8.66 -13.80 35.82
N GLU A 200 9.34 -13.68 36.94
CA GLU A 200 8.76 -13.47 38.27
C GLU A 200 7.96 -12.17 38.32
N PHE A 201 8.51 -11.10 37.76
CA PHE A 201 7.85 -9.81 37.62
C PHE A 201 6.55 -9.94 36.82
N ILE A 202 6.59 -10.58 35.64
CA ILE A 202 5.39 -10.76 34.81
C ILE A 202 4.32 -11.60 35.49
N ILE A 203 4.71 -12.67 36.19
CA ILE A 203 3.75 -13.49 36.96
C ILE A 203 3.10 -12.66 38.06
N ALA A 204 3.87 -11.83 38.78
CA ALA A 204 3.35 -10.96 39.82
C ALA A 204 2.38 -9.89 39.25
N LEU A 205 2.75 -9.27 38.12
CA LEU A 205 1.91 -8.31 37.40
C LEU A 205 0.59 -8.95 36.93
N ILE A 206 0.66 -10.12 36.29
CA ILE A 206 -0.54 -10.85 35.85
C ILE A 206 -1.45 -11.14 37.04
N LYS A 207 -0.89 -11.58 38.17
CA LYS A 207 -1.66 -11.86 39.39
C LYS A 207 -2.36 -10.59 39.91
N ASN A 208 -1.66 -9.46 39.95
CA ASN A 208 -2.24 -8.18 40.36
C ASN A 208 -3.41 -7.78 39.44
N LEU A 209 -3.20 -7.76 38.13
CA LEU A 209 -4.23 -7.40 37.16
C LEU A 209 -5.41 -8.38 37.17
N ASN A 210 -5.17 -9.67 37.44
CA ASN A 210 -6.23 -10.66 37.58
C ASN A 210 -7.17 -10.36 38.76
N THR A 211 -6.66 -9.81 39.88
CA THR A 211 -7.55 -9.39 40.97
C THR A 211 -8.51 -8.27 40.56
N ILE A 212 -8.06 -7.35 39.70
CA ILE A 212 -8.89 -6.28 39.14
C ILE A 212 -9.94 -6.87 38.19
N LYS A 213 -9.51 -7.82 37.34
CA LYS A 213 -10.37 -8.56 36.42
C LYS A 213 -11.52 -9.27 37.14
N GLU A 214 -11.21 -10.08 38.16
CA GLU A 214 -12.21 -10.84 38.90
C GLU A 214 -13.14 -9.89 39.69
N LYS A 215 -12.59 -8.82 40.30
CA LYS A 215 -13.43 -7.78 40.94
C LYS A 215 -14.46 -7.19 39.98
N ARG A 216 -14.09 -6.95 38.71
CA ARG A 216 -15.05 -6.47 37.69
C ARG A 216 -16.05 -7.55 37.28
N ARG A 217 -15.61 -8.79 37.12
CA ARG A 217 -16.47 -9.92 36.72
C ARG A 217 -17.61 -10.15 37.71
N ASP A 218 -17.30 -10.10 39.01
CA ASP A 218 -18.28 -10.39 40.07
C ASP A 218 -19.27 -9.23 40.30
N ALA A 219 -18.98 -8.05 39.74
CA ALA A 219 -19.79 -6.86 39.90
C ALA A 219 -21.01 -6.84 38.98
N LYS A 220 -22.21 -6.72 39.57
CA LYS A 220 -23.47 -6.57 38.83
C LYS A 220 -23.54 -5.26 38.02
N LYS A 221 -22.99 -4.17 38.56
CA LYS A 221 -22.91 -2.86 37.91
C LYS A 221 -21.45 -2.55 37.52
N PRO A 222 -21.23 -1.71 36.49
CA PRO A 222 -19.90 -1.20 36.19
C PRO A 222 -19.24 -0.59 37.44
N ILE A 223 -17.93 -0.83 37.58
CA ILE A 223 -17.11 -0.28 38.66
C ILE A 223 -16.18 0.75 38.03
N LYS A 224 -16.16 1.95 38.58
CA LYS A 224 -15.18 2.97 38.24
C LYS A 224 -13.83 2.63 38.89
N PHE A 225 -12.80 2.48 38.06
CA PHE A 225 -11.41 2.35 38.48
C PHE A 225 -10.71 3.69 38.27
N GLU A 226 -9.90 4.08 39.25
CA GLU A 226 -9.10 5.31 39.21
C GLU A 226 -7.62 4.94 39.34
N VAL A 227 -6.78 5.57 38.52
CA VAL A 227 -5.31 5.39 38.54
C VAL A 227 -4.67 6.78 38.60
N LYS A 228 -3.78 6.96 39.57
CA LYS A 228 -2.96 8.17 39.73
C LYS A 228 -1.52 7.80 39.43
N LEU A 229 -1.00 8.28 38.30
CA LEU A 229 0.41 8.09 37.94
C LEU A 229 1.24 9.23 38.53
N LYS A 230 2.45 8.94 39.03
CA LYS A 230 3.31 9.99 39.61
C LYS A 230 3.66 11.10 38.61
N ASP A 231 3.83 10.72 37.35
CA ASP A 231 4.25 11.62 36.27
C ASP A 231 3.07 12.34 35.57
N ASN A 232 1.82 12.03 35.94
CA ASN A 232 0.63 12.63 35.33
C ASN A 232 -0.31 13.17 36.41
N PRO A 233 -0.52 14.49 36.50
CA PRO A 233 -1.39 15.08 37.52
C PRO A 233 -2.87 14.68 37.37
N ASN A 234 -3.27 14.17 36.20
CA ASN A 234 -4.65 13.78 35.94
C ASN A 234 -4.93 12.35 36.42
N VAL A 235 -6.06 12.17 37.11
CA VAL A 235 -6.58 10.85 37.44
C VAL A 235 -7.12 10.20 36.18
N LEU A 236 -6.59 9.03 35.83
CA LEU A 236 -7.18 8.22 34.77
C LEU A 236 -8.36 7.46 35.37
N GLU A 237 -9.53 7.70 34.79
CA GLU A 237 -10.76 7.04 35.18
C GLU A 237 -11.17 6.03 34.10
N TYR A 238 -11.56 4.83 34.51
CA TYR A 238 -12.02 3.79 33.62
C TYR A 238 -13.19 3.01 34.24
N GLU A 239 -14.33 3.02 33.57
CA GLU A 239 -15.54 2.31 34.00
C GLU A 239 -15.93 1.29 32.91
N PRO A 240 -15.40 0.06 32.96
CA PRO A 240 -15.62 -0.92 31.90
C PRO A 240 -17.04 -1.52 31.93
N ASP A 241 -17.70 -1.51 30.78
CA ASP A 241 -18.97 -2.22 30.56
C ASP A 241 -18.79 -3.74 30.34
N TYR A 242 -17.55 -4.20 30.10
CA TYR A 242 -17.18 -5.59 29.84
C TYR A 242 -16.00 -6.04 30.72
N ILE A 243 -15.57 -7.29 30.62
CA ILE A 243 -14.45 -7.79 31.43
C ILE A 243 -13.13 -7.28 30.82
N PRO A 244 -12.36 -6.40 31.51
CA PRO A 244 -11.05 -5.98 31.03
C PRO A 244 -10.03 -7.11 31.16
N PHE A 245 -8.92 -7.01 30.46
CA PHE A 245 -7.85 -8.02 30.40
C PHE A 245 -8.37 -9.38 29.90
N GLY A 246 -9.45 -9.35 29.11
CA GLY A 246 -10.03 -10.53 28.46
C GLY A 246 -9.23 -11.02 27.26
N GLY A 247 -8.38 -10.16 26.69
CA GLY A 247 -7.62 -10.42 25.48
C GLY A 247 -8.42 -10.10 24.21
N HIS A 248 -7.69 -9.64 23.20
CA HIS A 248 -8.23 -9.27 21.90
C HIS A 248 -7.53 -9.99 20.74
N ILE A 249 -6.76 -11.03 21.01
CA ILE A 249 -6.01 -11.78 20.00
C ILE A 249 -6.90 -12.31 18.87
N SER A 250 -8.11 -12.80 19.19
CA SER A 250 -9.08 -13.27 18.20
C SER A 250 -9.68 -12.15 17.36
N ARG A 251 -9.78 -10.94 17.90
CA ARG A 251 -10.34 -9.75 17.22
C ARG A 251 -9.25 -9.04 16.41
N LEU A 252 -8.26 -8.50 17.13
CA LEU A 252 -7.17 -7.70 16.59
C LEU A 252 -6.15 -8.52 15.78
N GLY A 253 -5.98 -9.81 16.09
CA GLY A 253 -5.01 -10.66 15.36
C GLY A 253 -5.40 -10.86 13.90
N HIS A 254 -6.65 -11.18 13.61
CA HIS A 254 -7.14 -11.28 12.23
C HIS A 254 -7.21 -9.91 11.56
N TYR A 255 -7.71 -8.91 12.28
CA TYR A 255 -7.83 -7.54 11.80
C TYR A 255 -6.49 -6.96 11.33
N PHE A 256 -5.45 -6.95 12.18
CA PHE A 256 -4.15 -6.40 11.83
C PHE A 256 -3.40 -7.24 10.80
N ARG A 257 -3.58 -8.57 10.81
CA ARG A 257 -3.00 -9.43 9.77
C ARG A 257 -3.57 -9.10 8.41
N HIS A 258 -4.89 -8.96 8.28
CA HIS A 258 -5.50 -8.58 7.00
C HIS A 258 -5.06 -7.18 6.58
N LEU A 259 -5.06 -6.21 7.50
CA LEU A 259 -4.59 -4.85 7.20
C LEU A 259 -3.13 -4.84 6.72
N TYR A 260 -2.25 -5.59 7.38
CA TYR A 260 -0.85 -5.74 6.99
C TYR A 260 -0.74 -6.34 5.58
N GLN A 261 -1.48 -7.41 5.29
CA GLN A 261 -1.45 -8.03 3.97
C GLN A 261 -1.99 -7.10 2.88
N SER A 262 -3.03 -6.32 3.17
CA SER A 262 -3.55 -5.30 2.24
C SER A 262 -2.50 -4.23 1.90
N VAL A 263 -1.67 -3.82 2.86
CA VAL A 263 -0.55 -2.90 2.57
C VAL A 263 0.58 -3.61 1.85
N LYS A 264 0.87 -4.85 2.21
CA LYS A 264 1.92 -5.66 1.59
C LYS A 264 1.66 -5.88 0.09
N ILE A 265 0.43 -6.21 -0.31
CA ILE A 265 0.11 -6.37 -1.73
C ILE A 265 0.32 -5.09 -2.55
N ILE A 266 0.12 -3.91 -1.95
CA ILE A 266 0.43 -2.62 -2.60
C ILE A 266 1.94 -2.47 -2.76
N SER A 267 2.68 -2.79 -1.69
CA SER A 267 4.13 -2.60 -1.65
C SER A 267 4.89 -3.53 -2.58
N GLU A 268 4.39 -4.74 -2.81
CA GLU A 268 5.04 -5.77 -3.63
C GLU A 268 4.77 -5.65 -5.13
N GLN A 269 3.99 -4.65 -5.57
CA GLN A 269 3.79 -4.42 -7.02
C GLN A 269 5.09 -4.01 -7.71
N ASP A 270 5.18 -4.29 -9.01
CA ASP A 270 6.33 -3.96 -9.85
C ASP A 270 6.48 -2.42 -10.01
N ASP A 271 7.69 -1.88 -9.80
CA ASP A 271 7.97 -0.44 -9.87
C ASP A 271 7.93 0.12 -11.30
N GLU A 272 8.07 -0.70 -12.35
CA GLU A 272 7.91 -0.28 -13.75
C GLU A 272 6.45 0.04 -14.11
N VAL A 273 5.50 -0.63 -13.45
CA VAL A 273 4.06 -0.47 -13.67
C VAL A 273 3.42 0.42 -12.61
N PHE A 274 3.84 0.26 -11.35
CA PHE A 274 3.31 0.99 -10.20
C PHE A 274 4.38 1.87 -9.60
N ASP A 275 4.41 3.11 -10.06
CA ASP A 275 5.31 4.09 -9.46
C ASP A 275 4.99 4.32 -7.96
N LYS A 276 5.95 4.96 -7.29
CA LYS A 276 5.89 5.21 -5.85
C LYS A 276 4.67 6.04 -5.43
N GLU A 277 4.26 7.02 -6.21
CA GLU A 277 3.11 7.87 -5.87
C GLU A 277 1.79 7.13 -6.08
N MET A 278 1.69 6.27 -7.10
CA MET A 278 0.55 5.39 -7.31
C MET A 278 0.37 4.41 -6.14
N LYS A 279 1.46 3.74 -5.70
CA LYS A 279 1.42 2.87 -4.51
C LYS A 279 0.96 3.63 -3.26
N ARG A 280 1.50 4.83 -3.03
CA ARG A 280 1.10 5.71 -1.91
C ARG A 280 -0.37 6.13 -2.01
N SER A 281 -0.90 6.32 -3.22
CA SER A 281 -2.30 6.64 -3.46
C SER A 281 -3.21 5.49 -3.03
N TYR A 282 -2.90 4.24 -3.43
CA TYR A 282 -3.65 3.06 -2.97
C TYR A 282 -3.59 2.89 -1.45
N ALA A 283 -2.41 3.06 -0.85
CA ALA A 283 -2.28 2.97 0.60
C ALA A 283 -3.05 4.09 1.33
N LYS A 284 -3.13 5.30 0.74
CA LYS A 284 -4.00 6.39 1.23
C LYS A 284 -5.48 5.99 1.18
N THR A 285 -5.93 5.36 0.08
CA THR A 285 -7.31 4.86 -0.06
C THR A 285 -7.64 3.83 1.00
N LEU A 286 -6.72 2.88 1.27
CA LEU A 286 -6.87 1.90 2.34
C LEU A 286 -6.91 2.57 3.72
N ARG A 287 -5.95 3.46 4.02
CA ARG A 287 -5.89 4.20 5.29
C ARG A 287 -7.16 4.99 5.56
N ALA A 288 -7.79 5.57 4.54
CA ALA A 288 -9.04 6.31 4.66
C ALA A 288 -10.22 5.45 5.16
N GLN A 289 -10.10 4.11 5.11
CA GLN A 289 -11.10 3.20 5.68
C GLN A 289 -10.96 3.02 7.19
N LEU A 290 -9.81 3.35 7.77
CA LEU A 290 -9.51 3.20 9.20
C LEU A 290 -10.06 4.38 10.00
N SER A 291 -10.74 4.11 11.11
CA SER A 291 -11.07 5.13 12.09
C SER A 291 -9.85 5.60 12.88
N ASP A 292 -10.00 6.74 13.53
CA ASP A 292 -9.01 7.35 14.41
C ASP A 292 -8.51 6.37 15.49
N TYR A 293 -9.42 5.61 16.11
CA TYR A 293 -9.09 4.61 17.13
C TYR A 293 -8.43 3.35 16.55
N GLU A 294 -8.75 2.97 15.32
CA GLU A 294 -8.03 1.92 14.60
C GLU A 294 -6.57 2.32 14.35
N GLN A 295 -6.33 3.58 13.94
CA GLN A 295 -4.97 4.09 13.75
C GLN A 295 -4.21 4.28 15.08
N LEU A 296 -4.89 4.68 16.16
CA LEU A 296 -4.29 4.71 17.51
C LEU A 296 -3.84 3.31 17.95
N LEU A 297 -4.71 2.31 17.84
CA LEU A 297 -4.37 0.94 18.22
C LEU A 297 -3.27 0.37 17.31
N LEU A 298 -3.26 0.71 16.02
CA LEU A 298 -2.16 0.38 15.12
C LEU A 298 -0.85 1.03 15.60
N PHE A 299 -0.85 2.29 16.00
CA PHE A 299 0.33 2.98 16.54
C PHE A 299 0.92 2.24 17.74
N TYR A 300 0.10 1.80 18.70
CA TYR A 300 0.61 1.03 19.84
C TYR A 300 1.02 -0.39 19.45
N ASN A 301 0.34 -1.01 18.50
CA ASN A 301 0.74 -2.31 17.96
C ASN A 301 2.15 -2.27 17.37
N VAL A 302 2.43 -1.30 16.48
CA VAL A 302 3.72 -1.20 15.77
C VAL A 302 4.88 -0.80 16.68
N ASN A 303 4.58 -0.20 17.82
CA ASN A 303 5.57 0.13 18.85
C ASN A 303 5.73 -0.96 19.91
N SER A 304 4.91 -2.02 19.87
CA SER A 304 5.13 -3.28 20.58
C SER A 304 5.88 -4.27 19.67
N SER A 305 6.44 -5.33 20.26
CA SER A 305 7.10 -6.38 19.49
C SER A 305 6.13 -7.17 18.58
N LEU A 306 4.83 -7.14 18.86
CA LEU A 306 3.80 -7.80 18.04
C LEU A 306 3.59 -7.13 16.67
N GLY A 307 3.94 -5.85 16.54
CA GLY A 307 3.81 -5.09 15.29
C GLY A 307 5.12 -4.94 14.52
N ASN A 308 6.20 -5.61 14.91
CA ASN A 308 7.53 -5.49 14.30
C ASN A 308 7.53 -5.71 12.77
N ALA A 309 6.64 -6.55 12.24
CA ALA A 309 6.52 -6.79 10.80
C ALA A 309 6.24 -5.51 9.99
N TRP A 310 5.54 -4.54 10.58
CA TRP A 310 5.23 -3.26 9.94
C TRP A 310 6.45 -2.37 9.72
N VAL A 311 7.48 -2.54 10.55
CA VAL A 311 8.59 -1.60 10.68
C VAL A 311 9.94 -2.19 10.32
N ASN A 312 10.13 -3.50 10.51
CA ASN A 312 11.41 -4.20 10.34
C ASN A 312 11.53 -4.95 9.00
N GLY A 313 10.53 -4.83 8.12
CA GLY A 313 10.59 -5.39 6.77
C GLY A 313 11.50 -4.60 5.84
N LYS A 314 11.62 -5.06 4.58
CA LYS A 314 12.34 -4.33 3.50
C LYS A 314 11.83 -2.89 3.34
N VAL A 315 10.52 -2.72 3.54
CA VAL A 315 9.85 -1.43 3.52
C VAL A 315 9.19 -1.24 4.88
N ASN A 316 9.46 -0.11 5.52
CA ASN A 316 8.72 0.29 6.70
C ASN A 316 7.37 0.89 6.27
N PHE A 317 6.30 0.12 6.42
CA PHE A 317 4.97 0.48 5.94
C PHE A 317 4.38 1.71 6.65
N ILE A 318 4.75 1.91 7.92
CA ILE A 318 4.30 3.08 8.68
C ILE A 318 4.95 4.35 8.12
N LYS A 319 6.24 4.31 7.85
CA LYS A 319 7.00 5.46 7.33
C LYS A 319 6.68 5.76 5.86
N GLU A 320 6.68 4.72 5.02
CA GLU A 320 6.52 4.85 3.57
C GLU A 320 5.09 5.23 3.17
N TYR A 321 4.10 4.55 3.74
CA TYR A 321 2.69 4.76 3.39
C TYR A 321 1.93 5.68 4.36
N ARG A 322 2.58 6.08 5.47
CA ARG A 322 2.00 6.94 6.52
C ARG A 322 0.71 6.34 7.08
N MET A 323 0.67 5.03 7.36
CA MET A 323 -0.58 4.32 7.73
C MET A 323 -1.28 4.85 8.99
N ILE A 324 -0.59 5.63 9.81
CA ILE A 324 -1.10 6.29 11.02
C ILE A 324 -1.29 7.81 10.85
N LYS A 325 -1.30 8.35 9.62
CA LYS A 325 -1.39 9.80 9.36
C LYS A 325 -2.59 10.47 10.04
N ASN A 326 -3.74 9.80 10.13
CA ASN A 326 -4.96 10.41 10.65
C ASN A 326 -5.17 10.12 12.15
N MET A 327 -4.18 9.54 12.86
CA MET A 327 -4.31 9.31 14.29
C MET A 327 -4.47 10.65 15.06
N PRO A 328 -5.42 10.75 16.00
CA PRO A 328 -5.59 11.94 16.83
C PRO A 328 -4.47 12.02 17.88
N ILE A 329 -3.42 12.78 17.58
CA ILE A 329 -2.23 12.93 18.45
C ILE A 329 -2.58 13.24 19.91
N PRO A 330 -3.53 14.14 20.23
CA PRO A 330 -3.86 14.45 21.64
C PRO A 330 -4.44 13.26 22.42
N LEU A 331 -4.97 12.24 21.76
CA LEU A 331 -5.45 11.03 22.44
C LEU A 331 -4.32 10.03 22.73
N ALA A 332 -3.16 10.16 22.09
CA ALA A 332 -1.96 9.40 22.44
C ALA A 332 -1.25 10.06 23.65
N ASP A 333 -1.96 10.12 24.77
CA ASP A 333 -1.58 10.87 25.97
C ASP A 333 -0.84 10.04 27.03
N PHE A 334 -0.43 8.82 26.70
CA PHE A 334 0.25 7.90 27.62
C PHE A 334 1.38 7.13 26.94
N GLY A 335 2.37 6.72 27.74
CA GLY A 335 3.57 6.05 27.26
C GLY A 335 4.36 6.91 26.28
N ILE A 336 4.64 6.32 25.12
CA ILE A 336 5.43 6.94 24.05
C ILE A 336 4.65 8.02 23.29
N LYS A 337 5.29 9.16 23.01
CA LYS A 337 4.65 10.25 22.26
C LYS A 337 4.89 10.13 20.75
N PRO A 338 3.85 10.23 19.90
CA PRO A 338 4.00 10.10 18.44
C PRO A 338 5.00 11.09 17.82
N ASN A 339 5.00 12.34 18.28
CA ASN A 339 5.88 13.39 17.77
C ASN A 339 7.35 13.14 18.08
N GLU A 340 7.65 12.48 19.19
CA GLU A 340 9.02 12.14 19.59
C GLU A 340 9.54 10.96 18.76
N ILE A 341 8.72 9.91 18.59
CA ILE A 341 9.10 8.70 17.83
C ILE A 341 9.28 8.96 16.35
N TYR A 342 8.41 9.78 15.74
CA TYR A 342 8.40 10.01 14.29
C TYR A 342 9.00 11.36 13.89
N ASN A 343 9.82 11.98 14.75
CA ASN A 343 10.41 13.29 14.48
C ASN A 343 11.19 13.34 13.15
N SER A 344 11.94 12.28 12.83
CA SER A 344 12.64 12.12 11.55
C SER A 344 11.68 12.13 10.37
N GLU A 345 10.58 11.41 10.46
CA GLU A 345 9.57 11.30 9.39
C GLU A 345 8.80 12.60 9.24
N ILE A 346 8.42 13.25 10.33
CA ILE A 346 7.77 14.56 10.33
C ILE A 346 8.65 15.56 9.56
N THR A 347 9.94 15.61 9.89
CA THR A 347 10.91 16.49 9.21
C THR A 347 11.06 16.13 7.73
N TYR A 348 11.23 14.84 7.42
CA TYR A 348 11.37 14.36 6.05
C TYR A 348 10.16 14.75 5.18
N TRP A 349 8.93 14.47 5.64
CA TRP A 349 7.74 14.76 4.85
C TRP A 349 7.50 16.26 4.72
N LYS A 350 7.81 17.05 5.75
CA LYS A 350 7.74 18.52 5.69
C LYS A 350 8.64 19.07 4.59
N SER A 351 9.83 18.50 4.37
CA SER A 351 10.72 18.88 3.23
C SER A 351 10.10 18.61 1.85
N GLN A 352 9.14 17.68 1.78
CA GLN A 352 8.40 17.32 0.57
C GLN A 352 7.06 18.07 0.45
N ASN A 353 6.87 19.14 1.24
CA ASN A 353 5.63 19.91 1.32
C ASN A 353 4.39 19.05 1.62
N LYS A 354 4.56 18.00 2.44
CA LYS A 354 3.52 17.06 2.87
C LYS A 354 3.65 16.89 4.40
N SER A 355 2.57 16.60 5.13
CA SER A 355 2.72 16.23 6.55
C SER A 355 2.78 14.71 6.77
N PHE A 356 3.46 14.28 7.83
CA PHE A 356 3.41 12.90 8.30
C PHE A 356 2.09 12.61 9.02
N PHE A 357 1.70 13.47 9.97
CA PHE A 357 0.39 13.45 10.64
C PHE A 357 -0.51 14.57 10.12
N GLU A 358 -1.79 14.28 9.90
CA GLU A 358 -2.80 15.29 9.51
C GLU A 358 -2.97 16.36 10.60
N TRP A 359 -2.81 15.99 11.87
CA TRP A 359 -2.94 16.92 12.99
C TRP A 359 -1.99 18.13 12.90
N ASP A 360 -0.77 17.91 12.38
CA ASP A 360 0.22 18.98 12.17
C ASP A 360 -0.25 19.99 11.12
N GLU A 361 -1.09 19.59 10.16
CA GLU A 361 -1.65 20.50 9.14
C GLU A 361 -2.69 21.46 9.75
N ARG A 362 -3.35 21.05 10.85
CA ARG A 362 -4.40 21.83 11.53
C ARG A 362 -3.82 22.90 12.45
N THR A 363 -2.67 22.64 13.06
CA THR A 363 -2.03 23.57 14.01
C THR A 363 -1.23 24.69 13.34
N HIS A 364 -0.89 24.56 12.05
CA HIS A 364 -0.16 25.59 11.30
C HIS A 364 -1.08 26.60 10.59
N ASN A 365 -2.39 26.32 10.51
CA ASN A 365 -3.40 27.17 9.88
C ASN A 365 -4.35 27.84 10.90
N GLY A 366 -4.01 27.77 12.20
CA GLY A 366 -4.82 28.29 13.31
C GLY A 366 -4.19 29.49 13.99
#